data_AF-A0A3R7ECI2-F1
#
_entry.id   AF-A0A3R7ECI2-F1
#
_cell.length_a   1.000
_cell.length_b   1.000
_cell.length_c   1.000
_cell.angle_alpha   90.00
_cell.angle_beta   90.00
_cell.angle_gamma   90.00
#
_symmetry.space_group_name_H-M   'P 1'
#
loop_
_entity.id
_entity.type
_entity.pdbx_description
1 polymer ?
#
loop_
_entity_poly.entity_id
_entity_poly.type
_entity_poly.pdbx_seq_one_letter_code
_entity_poly.pdbx_strand_id
1 'polypeptide(L)'
;MKMPKVWEILKKFKDFCKFHGWKISENEDWVEVDNKYHNFLLARNVHPSSFKSILANRKCVVREGLSYHVVEASYTAWLLSETPSEILVKEISENPDFHGRIALYDLSPIFEGKNLCVRLNNTDSPVFQEFENFLENELKVKLKSPSNEESKDKNYAVLEVT
;
A
#
# COMPACT_ATOMS: atom_id res chain seq x y z
N MET A 1 13.85 -15.99 -10.84
CA MET A 1 12.38 -15.87 -11.00
C MET A 1 12.08 -14.59 -11.76
N LYS A 2 11.19 -14.60 -12.76
CA LYS A 2 10.64 -13.35 -13.31
C LYS A 2 9.69 -12.76 -12.28
N MET A 3 9.81 -11.46 -11.99
CA MET A 3 8.94 -10.78 -11.05
C MET A 3 7.49 -10.83 -11.58
N PRO A 4 6.49 -11.17 -10.74
CA PRO A 4 5.11 -11.20 -11.18
C PRO A 4 4.64 -9.80 -11.57
N LYS A 5 3.71 -9.71 -12.53
CA LYS A 5 3.01 -8.43 -12.78
C LYS A 5 2.27 -8.01 -11.50
N VAL A 6 1.98 -6.72 -11.31
CA VAL A 6 1.29 -6.30 -10.06
C VAL A 6 -0.07 -6.95 -9.87
N TRP A 7 -0.82 -7.25 -10.94
CA TRP A 7 -2.05 -8.04 -10.82
C TRP A 7 -1.79 -9.44 -10.22
N GLU A 8 -0.60 -10.03 -10.44
CA GLU A 8 -0.23 -11.34 -9.94
C GLU A 8 0.18 -11.24 -8.47
N ILE A 9 0.79 -10.13 -8.07
CA ILE A 9 1.08 -9.83 -6.67
C ILE A 9 -0.23 -9.76 -5.88
N LEU A 10 -1.20 -8.95 -6.32
CA LEU A 10 -2.49 -8.83 -5.67
C LEU A 10 -3.27 -10.14 -5.68
N LYS A 11 -3.28 -10.87 -6.81
CA LYS A 11 -3.93 -12.18 -6.88
C LYS A 11 -3.35 -13.16 -5.86
N LYS A 12 -2.02 -13.30 -5.82
CA LYS A 12 -1.35 -14.19 -4.86
C LYS A 12 -1.57 -13.75 -3.42
N PHE A 13 -1.57 -12.45 -3.16
CA PHE A 13 -1.87 -11.91 -1.84
C PHE A 13 -3.31 -12.24 -1.41
N LYS A 14 -4.31 -12.02 -2.27
CA LYS A 14 -5.70 -12.41 -1.97
C LYS A 14 -5.84 -13.91 -1.70
N ASP A 15 -5.14 -14.75 -2.45
CA ASP A 15 -5.09 -16.19 -2.18
C ASP A 15 -4.41 -16.49 -0.82
N PHE A 16 -3.37 -15.74 -0.45
CA PHE A 16 -2.73 -15.82 0.87
C PHE A 16 -3.69 -15.41 2.00
N CYS A 17 -4.51 -14.38 1.81
CA CYS A 17 -5.53 -13.95 2.77
C CYS A 17 -6.61 -15.01 3.03
N LYS A 18 -6.91 -15.90 2.07
CA LYS A 18 -7.85 -17.01 2.30
C LYS A 18 -7.40 -17.92 3.43
N PHE A 19 -6.09 -18.14 3.58
CA PHE A 19 -5.55 -18.96 4.67
C PHE A 19 -5.71 -18.30 6.05
N HIS A 20 -5.94 -16.99 6.09
CA HIS A 20 -6.25 -16.23 7.31
C HIS A 20 -7.74 -16.21 7.65
N GLY A 21 -8.59 -16.85 6.82
CA GLY A 21 -10.04 -16.83 6.98
C GLY A 21 -10.70 -15.50 6.61
N TRP A 22 -9.97 -14.60 5.94
CA TRP A 22 -10.48 -13.31 5.51
C TRP A 22 -11.32 -13.44 4.23
N LYS A 23 -12.36 -12.60 4.12
CA LYS A 23 -13.19 -12.56 2.91
C LYS A 23 -12.45 -11.73 1.85
N ILE A 24 -12.46 -12.22 0.63
CA ILE A 24 -11.78 -11.57 -0.49
C ILE A 24 -12.73 -11.38 -1.67
N SER A 25 -12.42 -10.39 -2.51
CA SER A 25 -13.03 -10.26 -3.82
C SER A 25 -12.53 -11.31 -4.80
N GLU A 26 -13.44 -11.79 -5.66
CA GLU A 26 -13.06 -12.62 -6.80
C GLU A 26 -12.31 -11.79 -7.87
N ASN A 27 -12.91 -10.68 -8.30
CA ASN A 27 -12.46 -9.92 -9.47
C ASN A 27 -11.90 -8.54 -9.12
N GLU A 28 -12.48 -7.87 -8.13
CA GLU A 28 -12.05 -6.58 -7.63
C GLU A 28 -10.81 -6.75 -6.73
N ASP A 29 -10.29 -5.67 -6.16
CA ASP A 29 -9.06 -5.71 -5.35
C ASP A 29 -9.34 -5.27 -3.91
N TRP A 30 -10.19 -6.00 -3.18
CA TRP A 30 -10.47 -5.74 -1.77
C TRP A 30 -10.41 -6.99 -0.90
N VAL A 31 -10.12 -6.77 0.38
CA VAL A 31 -10.18 -7.77 1.45
C VAL A 31 -11.07 -7.22 2.56
N GLU A 32 -11.93 -8.06 3.13
CA GLU A 32 -12.81 -7.70 4.23
C GLU A 32 -12.40 -8.48 5.49
N VAL A 33 -12.14 -7.73 6.58
CA VAL A 33 -11.77 -8.24 7.90
C VAL A 33 -12.56 -7.46 8.94
N ASP A 34 -13.19 -8.14 9.89
CA ASP A 34 -13.99 -7.51 10.95
C ASP A 34 -15.01 -6.48 10.44
N ASN A 35 -15.71 -6.80 9.35
CA ASN A 35 -16.65 -5.93 8.63
C ASN A 35 -16.06 -4.61 8.09
N LYS A 36 -14.73 -4.53 7.96
CA LYS A 36 -14.02 -3.40 7.37
C LYS A 36 -13.47 -3.78 6.02
N TYR A 37 -13.74 -2.94 5.03
CA TYR A 37 -13.20 -3.09 3.68
C TYR A 37 -11.82 -2.43 3.57
N HIS A 38 -10.85 -3.21 3.11
CA HIS A 38 -9.48 -2.80 2.80
C HIS A 38 -9.30 -2.90 1.29
N ASN A 39 -9.36 -1.75 0.62
CA ASN A 39 -9.33 -1.68 -0.84
C ASN A 39 -7.90 -1.42 -1.36
N PHE A 40 -7.54 -2.03 -2.48
CA PHE A 40 -6.29 -1.81 -3.19
C PHE A 40 -6.58 -1.14 -4.53
N LEU A 41 -5.81 -0.11 -4.85
CA LEU A 41 -5.92 0.64 -6.11
C LEU A 41 -4.58 0.62 -6.81
N LEU A 42 -4.52 -0.02 -7.97
CA LEU A 42 -3.36 0.05 -8.86
C LEU A 42 -3.44 1.33 -9.70
N ALA A 43 -2.42 2.16 -9.62
CA ALA A 43 -2.28 3.36 -10.43
C ALA A 43 -0.88 3.44 -11.07
N ARG A 44 -0.77 4.14 -12.21
CA ARG A 44 0.54 4.49 -12.78
C ARG A 44 1.22 5.54 -11.94
N ASN A 45 0.62 6.71 -11.97
CA ASN A 45 0.90 7.84 -11.14
C ASN A 45 -0.45 8.45 -10.75
N VAL A 46 -0.51 9.22 -9.68
CA VAL A 46 -1.74 9.87 -9.26
C VAL A 46 -1.55 11.38 -9.34
N HIS A 47 -2.35 12.02 -10.19
CA HIS A 47 -2.41 13.48 -10.16
C HIS A 47 -3.08 13.94 -8.85
N PRO A 48 -2.55 14.96 -8.15
CA PRO A 48 -3.08 15.38 -6.85
C PRO A 48 -4.59 15.67 -6.81
N SER A 49 -5.16 16.19 -7.90
CA SER A 49 -6.61 16.43 -7.99
C SER A 49 -7.44 15.13 -8.05
N SER A 50 -6.99 14.13 -8.81
CA SER A 50 -7.61 12.80 -8.88
C SER A 50 -7.47 12.07 -7.54
N PHE A 51 -6.35 12.26 -6.87
CA PHE A 51 -6.14 11.73 -5.53
C PHE A 51 -7.17 12.29 -4.55
N LYS A 52 -7.30 13.62 -4.44
CA LYS A 52 -8.26 14.28 -3.55
C LYS A 52 -9.71 13.83 -3.79
N SER A 53 -10.11 13.64 -5.05
CA SER A 53 -11.47 13.20 -5.38
C SER A 53 -11.75 11.73 -5.04
N ILE A 54 -10.78 10.83 -5.26
CA ILE A 54 -10.93 9.41 -4.94
C ILE A 54 -10.89 9.20 -3.43
N LEU A 55 -10.04 9.96 -2.73
CA LEU A 55 -9.96 9.96 -1.27
C LEU A 55 -11.22 10.45 -0.57
N ALA A 56 -11.87 11.49 -1.10
CA ALA A 56 -13.11 12.01 -0.53
C ALA A 56 -14.27 11.03 -0.63
N ASN A 57 -14.25 10.14 -1.63
CA ASN A 57 -15.36 9.24 -1.90
C ASN A 57 -15.20 7.87 -1.23
N ARG A 58 -13.96 7.40 -0.96
CA ARG A 58 -13.66 6.09 -0.32
C ARG A 58 -14.46 4.92 -0.88
N LYS A 59 -14.83 4.97 -2.16
CA LYS A 59 -15.73 3.99 -2.76
C LYS A 59 -14.98 2.68 -3.00
N CYS A 60 -15.52 1.59 -2.48
CA CYS A 60 -15.12 0.23 -2.78
C CYS A 60 -16.27 -0.44 -3.53
N VAL A 61 -16.01 -0.94 -4.74
CA VAL A 61 -17.00 -1.70 -5.50
C VAL A 61 -16.98 -3.14 -5.01
N VAL A 62 -18.14 -3.63 -4.58
CA VAL A 62 -18.34 -5.00 -4.11
C VAL A 62 -19.25 -5.71 -5.07
N ARG A 63 -18.80 -6.87 -5.55
CA ARG A 63 -19.57 -7.76 -6.40
C ARG A 63 -19.88 -9.04 -5.64
N GLU A 64 -21.16 -9.37 -5.55
CA GLU A 64 -21.65 -10.60 -4.94
C GLU A 64 -22.48 -11.36 -5.99
N GLY A 65 -21.86 -12.35 -6.62
CA GLY A 65 -22.43 -13.04 -7.78
C GLY A 65 -22.62 -12.11 -8.98
N LEU A 66 -23.89 -11.80 -9.32
CA LEU A 66 -24.26 -10.90 -10.42
C LEU A 66 -24.59 -9.48 -9.94
N SER A 67 -24.67 -9.26 -8.63
CA SER A 67 -25.04 -7.97 -8.04
C SER A 67 -23.81 -7.11 -7.77
N TYR A 68 -23.94 -5.81 -8.00
CA TYR A 68 -22.92 -4.81 -7.70
C TYR A 68 -23.47 -3.79 -6.71
N HIS A 69 -22.66 -3.42 -5.73
CA HIS A 69 -22.95 -2.31 -4.84
C HIS A 69 -21.66 -1.59 -4.46
N VAL A 70 -21.80 -0.36 -3.95
CA VAL A 70 -20.67 0.48 -3.55
C VAL A 70 -20.73 0.64 -2.03
N VAL A 71 -19.65 0.27 -1.36
CA VAL A 71 -19.47 0.44 0.08
C VAL A 71 -18.37 1.48 0.36
N GLU A 72 -18.31 1.99 1.59
CA GLU A 72 -17.20 2.83 2.04
C GLU A 72 -16.03 1.94 2.49
N ALA A 73 -14.86 2.13 1.89
CA ALA A 73 -13.62 1.50 2.34
C ALA A 73 -13.16 2.13 3.65
N SER A 74 -12.87 1.29 4.65
CA SER A 74 -12.23 1.73 5.89
C SER A 74 -10.78 2.12 5.64
N TYR A 75 -10.11 1.39 4.74
CA TYR A 75 -8.71 1.60 4.38
C TYR A 75 -8.51 1.51 2.87
N THR A 76 -7.55 2.26 2.32
CA THR A 76 -7.19 2.19 0.90
C THR A 76 -5.68 2.20 0.69
N ALA A 77 -5.17 1.17 0.01
CA ALA A 77 -3.78 1.09 -0.41
C ALA A 77 -3.66 1.49 -1.87
N TRP A 78 -2.75 2.41 -2.17
CA TRP A 78 -2.39 2.80 -3.53
C TRP A 78 -1.08 2.12 -3.90
N LEU A 79 -1.14 1.31 -4.94
CA LEU A 79 -0.01 0.61 -5.54
C LEU A 79 0.42 1.39 -6.78
N LEU A 80 1.52 2.12 -6.69
CA LEU A 80 2.00 3.01 -7.74
C LEU A 80 3.04 2.28 -8.59
N SER A 81 2.84 2.27 -9.91
CA SER A 81 3.77 1.64 -10.85
C SER A 81 4.86 2.58 -11.38
N GLU A 82 4.73 3.88 -11.11
CA GLU A 82 5.76 4.91 -11.30
C GLU A 82 6.05 5.61 -9.96
N THR A 83 7.29 6.07 -9.78
CA THR A 83 7.67 6.84 -8.58
C THR A 83 6.80 8.09 -8.48
N PRO A 84 6.06 8.31 -7.37
CA PRO A 84 5.28 9.52 -7.19
C PRO A 84 6.17 10.74 -6.98
N SER A 85 5.64 11.92 -7.28
CA SER A 85 6.33 13.18 -6.96
C SER A 85 6.40 13.39 -5.44
N GLU A 86 7.48 14.01 -4.97
CA GLU A 86 7.64 14.36 -3.55
C GLU A 86 6.50 15.23 -3.02
N ILE A 87 5.96 16.12 -3.87
CA ILE A 87 4.81 16.97 -3.54
C ILE A 87 3.60 16.10 -3.17
N LEU A 88 3.32 15.05 -3.93
CA LEU A 88 2.21 14.14 -3.64
C LEU A 88 2.44 13.41 -2.32
N VAL A 89 3.65 12.87 -2.11
CA VAL A 89 3.99 12.15 -0.86
C VAL A 89 3.83 13.06 0.36
N LYS A 90 4.26 14.32 0.25
CA LYS A 90 4.13 15.33 1.30
C LYS A 90 2.68 15.69 1.57
N GLU A 91 1.90 16.00 0.54
CA GLU A 91 0.46 16.32 0.69
C GLU A 91 -0.31 15.21 1.43
N ILE A 92 0.08 13.95 1.23
CA ILE A 92 -0.60 12.81 1.83
C ILE A 92 -0.18 12.62 3.28
N SER A 93 1.12 12.74 3.53
CA SER A 93 1.69 12.52 4.86
C SER A 93 1.30 13.63 5.84
N GLU A 94 1.12 14.86 5.35
CA GLU A 94 0.75 16.02 6.17
C GLU A 94 -0.75 16.18 6.37
N ASN A 95 -1.59 15.47 5.62
CA ASN A 95 -3.04 15.61 5.71
C ASN A 95 -3.62 14.68 6.80
N PRO A 96 -4.20 15.24 7.88
CA PRO A 96 -4.71 14.46 9.01
C PRO A 96 -5.90 13.56 8.64
N ASP A 97 -6.68 13.90 7.60
CA ASP A 97 -7.82 13.09 7.16
C ASP A 97 -7.37 11.74 6.57
N PHE A 98 -6.09 11.63 6.22
CA PHE A 98 -5.50 10.50 5.52
C PHE A 98 -4.60 9.66 6.42
N HIS A 99 -4.24 10.20 7.58
CA HIS A 99 -3.36 9.55 8.53
C HIS A 99 -3.95 8.22 9.01
N GLY A 100 -3.17 7.14 8.92
CA GLY A 100 -3.60 5.78 9.28
C GLY A 100 -4.43 5.06 8.21
N ARG A 101 -5.32 5.76 7.51
CA ARG A 101 -6.32 5.12 6.63
C ARG A 101 -5.81 4.78 5.23
N ILE A 102 -4.83 5.53 4.74
CA ILE A 102 -4.32 5.38 3.38
C ILE A 102 -2.89 4.86 3.44
N ALA A 103 -2.59 3.85 2.64
CA ALA A 103 -1.24 3.36 2.44
C ALA A 103 -0.76 3.68 1.02
N LEU A 104 0.48 4.12 0.90
CA LEU A 104 1.13 4.39 -0.38
C LEU A 104 2.34 3.49 -0.56
N TYR A 105 2.35 2.75 -1.65
CA TYR A 105 3.43 1.87 -2.04
C TYR A 105 3.96 2.28 -3.41
N ASP A 106 5.23 2.64 -3.49
CA ASP A 106 5.96 2.75 -4.75
C ASP A 106 6.50 1.37 -5.14
N LEU A 107 5.88 0.79 -6.16
CA LEU A 107 6.26 -0.46 -6.78
C LEU A 107 7.11 -0.26 -8.03
N SER A 108 7.42 0.98 -8.43
CA SER A 108 8.25 1.25 -9.61
C SER A 108 9.57 0.46 -9.62
N PRO A 109 10.29 0.24 -8.50
CA PRO A 109 11.50 -0.58 -8.54
C PRO A 109 11.20 -2.05 -8.90
N ILE A 110 10.05 -2.58 -8.50
CA ILE A 110 9.57 -3.93 -8.87
C ILE A 110 9.40 -4.03 -10.39
N PHE A 111 8.83 -3.00 -11.02
CA PHE A 111 8.65 -2.95 -12.47
C PHE A 111 9.96 -2.78 -13.23
N GLU A 112 10.97 -2.17 -12.61
CA GLU A 112 12.35 -2.12 -13.12
C GLU A 112 13.12 -3.44 -12.90
N GLY A 113 12.49 -4.46 -12.31
CA GLY A 113 13.11 -5.76 -12.04
C GLY A 113 13.91 -5.83 -10.74
N LYS A 114 13.79 -4.84 -9.86
CA LYS A 114 14.40 -4.84 -8.52
C LYS A 114 13.44 -5.50 -7.52
N ASN A 115 13.98 -6.21 -6.53
CA ASN A 115 13.18 -6.77 -5.44
C ASN A 115 13.03 -5.72 -4.31
N LEU A 116 12.44 -4.57 -4.62
CA LEU A 116 12.28 -3.46 -3.68
C LEU A 116 10.89 -2.84 -3.81
N CYS A 117 10.22 -2.69 -2.67
CA CYS A 117 9.00 -1.89 -2.53
C CYS A 117 9.30 -0.75 -1.55
N VAL A 118 8.90 0.47 -1.88
CA VAL A 118 9.05 1.61 -0.96
C VAL A 118 7.67 1.97 -0.40
N ARG A 119 7.50 1.80 0.92
CA ARG A 119 6.35 2.32 1.64
C ARG A 119 6.58 3.79 1.92
N LEU A 120 5.63 4.65 1.53
CA LEU A 120 5.83 6.11 1.56
C LEU A 120 5.18 6.79 2.78
N ASN A 121 4.27 6.10 3.47
CA ASN A 121 3.61 6.59 4.67
C ASN A 121 3.28 5.44 5.63
N ASN A 122 2.62 5.74 6.75
CA ASN A 122 2.18 4.73 7.72
C ASN A 122 0.65 4.54 7.68
N THR A 123 0.22 3.31 7.97
CA THR A 123 -1.20 2.91 8.05
C THR A 123 -1.41 2.00 9.26
N ASP A 124 -2.59 2.05 9.88
CA ASP A 124 -3.02 1.14 10.94
C ASP A 124 -3.79 -0.08 10.41
N SER A 125 -3.89 -0.24 9.08
CA SER A 125 -4.57 -1.36 8.44
C SER A 125 -3.84 -2.69 8.69
N PRO A 126 -4.44 -3.67 9.39
CA PRO A 126 -3.83 -5.00 9.57
C PRO A 126 -3.63 -5.74 8.24
N VAL A 127 -4.54 -5.56 7.28
CA VAL A 127 -4.42 -6.16 5.94
C VAL A 127 -3.20 -5.62 5.20
N PHE A 128 -2.89 -4.33 5.35
CA PHE A 128 -1.75 -3.73 4.66
C PHE A 128 -0.41 -4.10 5.32
N GLN A 129 -0.40 -4.27 6.64
CA GLN A 129 0.74 -4.87 7.35
C GLN A 129 0.96 -6.32 6.90
N GLU A 130 -0.10 -7.09 6.70
CA GLU A 130 0.04 -8.46 6.20
C GLU A 130 0.45 -8.51 4.73
N PHE A 131 0.04 -7.52 3.94
CA PHE A 131 0.55 -7.34 2.57
C PHE A 131 2.06 -7.08 2.57
N GLU A 132 2.55 -6.25 3.48
CA GLU A 132 3.98 -6.00 3.68
C GLU A 132 4.72 -7.30 4.06
N ASN A 133 4.20 -8.05 5.03
CA ASN A 133 4.75 -9.36 5.42
C ASN A 133 4.78 -10.34 4.24
N PHE A 134 3.72 -10.39 3.44
CA PHE A 134 3.64 -11.22 2.24
C PHE A 134 4.70 -10.85 1.20
N LEU A 135 4.89 -9.55 0.94
CA LEU A 135 5.93 -9.06 0.02
C LEU A 135 7.32 -9.54 0.46
N GLU A 136 7.64 -9.41 1.75
CA GLU A 136 8.95 -9.78 2.29
C GLU A 136 9.16 -11.29 2.37
N ASN A 137 8.18 -12.01 2.90
CA ASN A 137 8.34 -13.43 3.23
C ASN A 137 8.06 -14.35 2.04
N GLU A 138 7.02 -14.07 1.26
CA GLU A 138 6.60 -14.93 0.14
C GLU A 138 7.26 -14.52 -1.18
N LEU A 139 7.36 -13.21 -1.44
CA LEU A 139 7.92 -12.69 -2.70
C LEU A 139 9.39 -12.28 -2.61
N LYS A 140 9.99 -12.30 -1.41
CA LYS A 140 11.40 -11.91 -1.17
C LYS A 140 11.71 -10.49 -1.68
N VAL A 141 10.70 -9.61 -1.61
CA VAL A 141 10.81 -8.18 -1.90
C VAL A 141 11.25 -7.47 -0.64
N LYS A 142 12.29 -6.65 -0.71
CA LYS A 142 12.70 -5.82 0.43
C LYS A 142 11.73 -4.66 0.59
N LEU A 143 11.24 -4.41 1.80
CA LEU A 143 10.45 -3.23 2.09
C LEU A 143 11.35 -2.11 2.64
N LYS A 144 11.27 -0.92 2.05
CA LYS A 144 11.89 0.30 2.59
C LYS A 144 10.79 1.20 3.15
N SER A 145 10.89 1.57 4.42
CA SER A 145 9.97 2.52 5.07
C SER A 145 10.61 3.91 5.19
N PRO A 146 9.79 4.97 5.38
CA PRO A 146 10.30 6.34 5.53
C PRO A 146 11.16 6.51 6.78
N SER A 147 10.90 5.73 7.83
CA SER A 147 11.62 5.80 9.12
C SER A 147 13.03 5.21 9.08
N ASN A 148 13.40 4.46 8.03
CA ASN A 148 14.70 3.78 7.96
C ASN A 148 15.84 4.68 7.46
N GLU A 149 15.55 5.93 7.09
CA GLU A 149 16.59 6.92 6.72
C GLU A 149 17.04 7.80 7.89
N GLU A 150 16.17 8.10 8.86
CA GLU A 150 16.54 8.96 10.02
C GLU A 150 17.46 8.27 11.04
N SER A 151 17.64 6.96 10.96
CA SER A 151 18.50 6.20 11.88
C SER A 151 19.97 6.08 11.46
N LYS A 152 20.39 6.67 10.32
CA LYS A 152 21.81 6.59 9.87
C LYS A 152 22.66 7.84 10.08
N ASP A 153 22.07 8.98 10.47
CA ASP A 153 22.80 10.26 10.56
C ASP A 153 23.07 10.79 11.99
N LYS A 154 22.98 9.95 13.04
CA LYS A 154 23.24 10.40 14.43
C LYS A 154 24.46 9.79 15.13
N ASN A 155 25.39 9.16 14.41
CA ASN A 155 26.57 8.52 15.02
C ASN A 155 27.94 9.16 14.71
N TYR A 156 28.01 10.48 14.48
CA TYR A 156 29.31 11.19 14.46
C TYR A 156 29.19 12.62 15.02
N ALA A 157 29.16 12.76 16.34
CA ALA A 157 29.62 13.98 17.03
C ALA A 157 29.66 13.76 18.55
N VAL A 158 30.50 12.84 19.03
CA VAL A 158 31.10 12.99 20.36
C VAL A 158 32.57 12.63 20.21
N LEU A 159 33.37 13.60 19.79
CA LEU A 159 34.81 13.60 20.03
C LEU A 159 35.12 14.85 20.86
N GLU A 160 35.41 14.55 22.13
CA GLU A 160 36.44 15.15 22.97
C GLU A 160 36.39 16.67 23.23
N VAL A 161 36.04 16.99 24.48
CA VAL A 161 36.62 18.15 25.17
C VAL A 161 37.44 17.60 26.34
N THR A 162 38.76 17.65 26.19
CA THR A 162 39.73 17.61 27.30
C THR A 162 39.82 18.98 27.96
#